data_AF-X1CI85-F1
#
_entry.id   AF-X1CI85-F1
#
_cell.length_a   1.000
_cell.length_b   1.000
_cell.length_c   1.000
_cell.angle_alpha   90.00
_cell.angle_beta   90.00
_cell.angle_gamma   90.00
#
_symmetry.space_group_name_H-M   'P 1'
#
loop_
_entity.id
_entity.type
_entity.pdbx_description
1 polymer ?
#
loop_
_entity_poly.entity_id
_entity_poly.type
_entity_poly.pdbx_seq_one_letter_code
_entity_poly.pdbx_strand_id
1 'polypeptide(L)'
;GFFLLLIVFLPLDNFIEKICPNALYRLFGYLPVFIGWFLFWFYKKNILPKNSKSKIGLVICINAENDKQKIRIKNDFAGRLNKLILGNNLGKIVNIILLNSYQAERVSKVLDQYVKNKHGKEELKNWN
;
A
#
# COMPACT_ATOMS: atom_id res chain seq x y z
N GLY A 1 15.13 -5.61 -7.11
CA GLY A 1 14.21 -4.85 -7.98
C GLY A 1 15.01 -4.18 -9.07
N PHE A 2 15.62 -3.04 -8.78
CA PHE A 2 16.49 -2.30 -9.70
C PHE A 2 17.63 -3.14 -10.31
N PHE A 3 18.28 -3.96 -9.48
CA PHE A 3 19.33 -4.88 -9.93
C PHE A 3 18.86 -5.94 -10.93
N LEU A 4 17.60 -6.38 -10.83
CA LEU A 4 17.02 -7.40 -11.70
C LEU A 4 16.68 -6.82 -13.08
N LEU A 5 16.26 -5.55 -13.11
CA LEU A 5 16.10 -4.79 -14.35
C LEU A 5 17.44 -4.61 -15.07
N LEU A 6 18.50 -4.23 -14.36
CA LEU A 6 19.84 -4.07 -14.95
C LEU A 6 20.34 -5.34 -15.65
N ILE A 7 20.16 -6.51 -15.01
CA ILE A 7 20.58 -7.81 -15.56
C ILE A 7 19.80 -8.17 -16.83
N VAL A 8 18.52 -7.81 -16.92
CA VAL A 8 17.69 -8.08 -18.10
C VAL A 8 17.95 -7.07 -19.22
N PHE A 9 18.18 -5.80 -18.88
CA PHE A 9 18.39 -4.73 -19.86
C PHE A 9 19.76 -4.79 -20.54
N LEU A 10 20.82 -5.22 -19.84
CA LEU A 10 22.18 -5.35 -20.41
C LEU A 10 22.25 -6.23 -21.69
N PRO A 11 21.74 -7.47 -21.70
CA PRO A 11 21.73 -8.30 -22.91
C PRO A 11 20.70 -7.82 -23.95
N LEU A 12 19.59 -7.20 -23.52
CA LEU A 12 18.60 -6.60 -24.41
C LEU A 12 19.18 -5.41 -25.18
N ASP A 13 20.07 -4.63 -24.56
CA ASP A 13 20.68 -3.46 -25.18
C ASP A 13 21.61 -3.84 -26.33
N ASN A 14 22.40 -4.90 -26.15
CA ASN A 14 23.21 -5.51 -27.21
C ASN A 14 22.37 -6.10 -28.35
N PHE A 15 21.16 -6.58 -28.05
CA PHE A 15 20.25 -7.12 -29.07
C PHE A 15 19.56 -6.00 -29.86
N ILE A 16 19.11 -4.94 -29.19
CA ILE A 16 18.43 -3.80 -29.82
C ILE A 16 19.41 -2.94 -30.62
N GLU A 17 20.67 -2.82 -30.18
CA GLU A 17 21.73 -2.14 -30.94
C GLU A 17 21.92 -2.72 -32.35
N LYS A 18 21.79 -4.04 -32.49
CA LYS A 18 21.91 -4.74 -33.77
C LYS A 18 20.75 -4.47 -34.72
N ILE A 19 19.56 -4.15 -34.20
CA ILE A 19 18.34 -3.93 -35.00
C ILE A 19 18.14 -2.44 -35.29
N CYS A 20 18.53 -1.57 -34.34
CA CYS A 20 18.38 -0.13 -34.46
C CYS A 20 19.64 0.58 -33.91
N PRO A 21 20.61 0.92 -34.77
CA PRO A 21 21.87 1.54 -34.35
C PRO A 21 21.70 3.00 -33.91
N ASN A 22 20.58 3.64 -34.28
CA ASN A 22 20.31 5.02 -33.88
C ASN A 22 19.93 5.11 -32.39
N ALA A 23 20.83 5.73 -31.60
CA ALA A 23 20.68 5.87 -30.16
C ALA A 23 19.38 6.56 -29.71
N LEU A 24 18.87 7.53 -30.48
CA LEU A 24 17.63 8.24 -30.15
C LEU A 24 16.40 7.31 -30.19
N TYR A 25 16.24 6.49 -31.23
CA TYR A 25 15.09 5.58 -31.35
C TYR A 25 15.12 4.49 -30.27
N ARG A 26 16.32 4.02 -29.91
CA ARG A 26 16.53 3.07 -28.81
C ARG A 26 16.08 3.66 -27.46
N LEU A 27 16.44 4.92 -27.20
CA LEU A 27 16.03 5.63 -25.98
C LEU A 27 14.50 5.77 -25.90
N PHE A 28 13.83 6.13 -27.00
CA PHE A 28 12.37 6.19 -27.08
C PHE A 28 11.70 4.82 -26.91
N GLY A 29 12.35 3.72 -27.28
CA GLY A 29 11.84 2.36 -27.05
C GLY A 29 11.88 1.94 -25.58
N TYR A 30 12.91 2.35 -24.84
CA TYR A 30 13.05 1.99 -23.42
C TYR A 30 12.19 2.84 -22.49
N LEU A 31 11.95 4.11 -22.85
CA LEU A 31 11.25 5.08 -22.02
C LEU A 31 9.84 4.61 -21.58
N PRO A 32 8.98 4.07 -22.47
CA PRO A 32 7.65 3.56 -22.10
C PRO A 32 7.73 2.35 -21.18
N VAL A 33 8.69 1.44 -21.40
CA VAL A 33 8.87 0.23 -20.57
C VAL A 33 9.27 0.63 -19.15
N PHE A 34 10.20 1.58 -19.04
CA PHE A 34 10.64 2.12 -17.76
C PHE A 34 9.51 2.86 -17.03
N ILE A 35 8.75 3.70 -17.75
CA ILE A 35 7.58 4.39 -17.20
C ILE A 35 6.54 3.38 -16.71
N GLY A 36 6.19 2.39 -17.54
CA GLY A 36 5.20 1.37 -17.18
C GLY A 36 5.61 0.59 -15.94
N TRP A 37 6.86 0.17 -15.86
CA TRP A 37 7.41 -0.48 -14.68
C TRP A 37 7.38 0.43 -13.44
N PHE A 38 7.79 1.69 -13.59
CA PHE A 38 7.82 2.65 -12.50
C PHE A 38 6.41 2.91 -11.96
N LEU A 39 5.43 3.11 -12.84
CA LEU A 39 4.02 3.28 -12.48
C LEU A 39 3.47 2.04 -11.78
N PHE A 40 3.75 0.84 -12.30
CA PHE A 40 3.34 -0.42 -11.66
C PHE A 40 3.95 -0.58 -10.26
N TRP A 41 5.24 -0.29 -10.11
CA TRP A 41 5.93 -0.34 -8.83
C TRP A 41 5.37 0.68 -7.84
N PHE A 42 5.10 1.91 -8.30
CA PHE A 42 4.53 2.99 -7.50
C PHE A 42 3.11 2.64 -7.02
N TYR A 43 2.28 2.14 -7.93
CA TYR A 43 0.92 1.65 -7.64
C TYR A 43 0.94 0.57 -6.56
N LYS A 44 1.75 -0.47 -6.75
CA LYS A 44 1.88 -1.58 -5.79
C LYS A 44 2.42 -1.10 -4.43
N LYS A 45 3.27 -0.08 -4.41
CA LYS A 45 3.86 0.45 -3.18
C LYS A 45 2.87 1.27 -2.36
N ASN A 46 1.99 2.03 -2.99
CA ASN A 46 1.10 2.98 -2.30
C ASN A 46 -0.27 2.40 -1.91
N ILE A 47 -0.73 1.35 -2.59
CA ILE A 47 -2.10 0.85 -2.39
C ILE A 47 -2.18 -0.22 -1.30
N LEU A 48 -1.20 -1.12 -1.22
CA LEU A 48 -1.29 -2.26 -0.31
C LEU A 48 -0.53 -1.99 1.00
N PRO A 49 -1.20 -2.05 2.16
CA PRO A 49 -0.53 -2.02 3.46
C PRO A 49 0.39 -3.23 3.57
N LYS A 50 1.66 -3.00 3.89
CA LYS A 50 2.68 -4.07 3.96
C LYS A 50 2.88 -4.50 5.41
N ASN A 51 2.74 -5.79 5.67
CA ASN A 51 3.15 -6.39 6.92
C ASN A 51 4.51 -7.09 6.78
N SER A 52 5.28 -7.13 7.86
CA SER A 52 6.44 -8.01 7.93
C SER A 52 5.96 -9.47 8.05
N LYS A 53 6.55 -10.38 7.28
CA LYS A 53 6.12 -11.79 7.18
C LYS A 53 6.18 -12.56 8.52
N SER A 54 6.95 -12.06 9.49
CA SER A 54 7.14 -12.70 10.80
C SER A 54 6.42 -11.99 11.96
N LYS A 55 5.59 -10.98 11.67
CA LYS A 55 4.91 -10.17 12.69
C LYS A 55 3.40 -10.21 12.52
N ILE A 56 2.68 -10.12 13.63
CA ILE A 56 1.23 -9.87 13.65
C ILE A 56 1.02 -8.43 13.20
N GLY A 57 0.32 -8.25 12.07
CA GLY A 57 0.02 -6.94 11.50
C GLY A 57 -1.22 -6.35 12.14
N LEU A 58 -1.05 -5.35 13.02
CA LEU A 58 -2.15 -4.59 13.59
C LEU A 58 -2.45 -3.39 12.67
N VAL A 59 -3.54 -3.48 11.91
CA VAL A 59 -3.97 -2.42 11.00
C VAL A 59 -4.90 -1.47 11.72
N ILE A 60 -4.56 -0.17 11.70
CA ILE A 60 -5.34 0.87 12.38
C ILE A 60 -5.77 1.92 11.36
N CYS A 61 -7.09 2.15 11.33
CA CYS A 61 -7.73 3.20 10.57
C CYS A 61 -8.25 4.27 11.55
N ILE A 62 -7.86 5.53 11.34
CA ILE A 62 -8.39 6.66 12.11
C ILE A 62 -9.07 7.59 11.11
N ASN A 63 -10.38 7.75 11.28
CA ASN A 63 -11.18 8.70 10.52
C ASN A 63 -11.65 9.82 11.43
N ALA A 64 -11.56 11.06 10.95
CA ALA A 64 -12.05 12.24 11.66
C ALA A 64 -12.47 13.28 10.61
N GLU A 65 -13.48 14.08 10.93
CA GLU A 65 -14.03 15.09 10.02
C GLU A 65 -13.02 16.21 9.71
N ASN A 66 -12.14 16.53 10.65
CA ASN A 66 -11.14 17.57 10.50
C ASN A 66 -9.74 16.99 10.32
N ASP A 67 -9.08 17.32 9.20
CA ASP A 67 -7.74 16.85 8.87
C ASP A 67 -6.68 17.20 9.93
N LYS A 68 -6.76 18.39 10.55
CA LYS A 68 -5.83 18.77 11.62
C LYS A 68 -6.00 17.89 12.85
N GLN A 69 -7.24 17.60 13.23
CA GLN A 69 -7.53 16.71 14.35
C GLN A 69 -7.13 15.28 14.02
N LYS A 70 -7.39 14.82 12.79
CA LYS A 70 -6.97 13.51 12.29
C LYS A 70 -5.46 13.29 12.44
N ILE A 71 -4.65 14.25 12.01
CA ILE A 71 -3.19 14.16 12.13
C ILE A 71 -2.77 14.11 13.60
N ARG A 72 -3.37 14.96 14.45
CA ARG A 72 -3.05 15.01 15.88
C ARG A 72 -3.39 13.69 16.58
N ILE A 73 -4.61 13.18 16.38
CA ILE A 73 -5.07 11.91 16.95
C ILE A 73 -4.21 10.77 16.43
N LYS A 74 -3.92 10.74 15.12
CA LYS A 74 -3.06 9.71 14.52
C LYS A 74 -1.69 9.67 15.19
N ASN A 75 -1.06 10.83 15.36
CA ASN A 75 0.28 10.92 15.93
C ASN A 75 0.29 10.57 17.43
N ASP A 76 -0.67 11.07 18.22
CA ASP A 76 -0.75 10.77 19.65
C ASP A 76 -1.07 9.29 19.89
N PHE A 77 -2.07 8.77 19.19
CA PHE A 77 -2.48 7.36 19.29
C PHE A 77 -1.36 6.42 18.86
N ALA A 78 -0.76 6.65 17.68
CA ALA A 78 0.35 5.85 17.20
C ALA A 78 1.55 5.91 18.16
N GLY A 79 1.86 7.09 18.68
CA GLY A 79 2.95 7.28 19.63
C GLY A 79 2.74 6.51 20.92
N ARG A 80 1.55 6.61 21.52
CA ARG A 80 1.21 5.88 22.75
C ARG A 80 1.18 4.37 22.54
N LEU A 81 0.57 3.91 21.45
CA LEU A 81 0.49 2.49 21.14
C LEU A 81 1.87 1.89 20.91
N ASN A 82 2.74 2.60 20.18
CA ASN A 82 4.12 2.15 19.97
C ASN A 82 4.90 2.09 21.30
N LYS A 83 4.73 3.09 22.18
CA LYS A 83 5.33 3.06 23.53
C LYS A 83 4.85 1.86 24.35
N LEU A 84 3.56 1.53 24.30
CA LEU A 84 3.00 0.36 25.00
C LEU A 84 3.54 -0.96 24.44
N ILE A 85 3.64 -1.09 23.12
CA ILE A 85 4.18 -2.29 22.47
C ILE A 85 5.66 -2.49 22.80
N LEU A 86 6.44 -1.41 22.79
CA LEU A 86 7.85 -1.47 23.18
C LEU A 86 8.01 -1.74 24.68
N GLY A 87 7.22 -1.09 25.53
CA GLY A 87 7.24 -1.27 26.98
C GLY A 87 6.88 -2.69 27.43
N ASN A 88 6.02 -3.39 26.66
CA ASN A 88 5.68 -4.79 26.89
C ASN A 88 6.57 -5.78 26.11
N ASN A 89 7.65 -5.31 25.49
CA ASN A 89 8.58 -6.13 24.70
C ASN A 89 7.91 -6.85 23.49
N LEU A 90 6.77 -6.36 23.03
CA LEU A 90 5.98 -6.91 21.92
C LEU A 90 6.47 -6.41 20.55
N GLY A 91 7.44 -5.50 20.49
CA GLY A 91 7.90 -4.89 19.23
C GLY A 91 8.51 -5.86 18.20
N LYS A 92 8.97 -7.05 18.65
CA LYS A 92 9.43 -8.12 17.75
C LYS A 92 8.28 -8.92 17.14
N ILE A 93 7.11 -8.91 17.78
CA ILE A 93 5.94 -9.74 17.46
C ILE A 93 4.90 -8.92 16.70
N VAL A 94 4.67 -7.67 17.10
CA VAL A 94 3.61 -6.82 16.55
C VAL A 94 4.18 -5.78 15.60
N ASN A 95 3.53 -5.60 14.46
CA ASN A 95 3.80 -4.55 13.50
C ASN A 95 2.55 -3.66 13.35
N ILE A 96 2.67 -2.40 13.74
CA ILE A 96 1.58 -1.43 13.58
C ILE A 96 1.59 -0.89 12.16
N ILE A 97 0.46 -1.00 11.47
CA ILE A 97 0.28 -0.47 10.12
C ILE A 97 -0.81 0.61 10.18
N LEU A 98 -0.38 1.87 10.08
CA LEU A 98 -1.29 3.00 9.98
C LEU A 98 -1.67 3.23 8.53
N LEU A 99 -2.97 3.21 8.26
CA LEU A 99 -3.48 3.48 6.92
C LEU A 99 -3.32 4.96 6.56
N ASN A 100 -3.02 5.24 5.28
CA ASN A 100 -3.07 6.60 4.75
C ASN A 100 -4.54 7.03 4.52
N SER A 101 -4.78 8.32 4.25
CA SER A 101 -6.15 8.84 4.08
C SER A 101 -6.94 8.13 2.99
N TYR A 102 -6.29 7.82 1.85
CA TYR A 102 -6.92 7.11 0.74
C TYR A 102 -7.35 5.69 1.12
N GLN A 103 -6.47 4.93 1.79
CA GLN A 103 -6.76 3.59 2.27
C GLN A 103 -7.85 3.61 3.35
N ALA A 104 -7.79 4.57 4.27
CA ALA A 104 -8.80 4.74 5.32
C ALA A 104 -10.19 4.99 4.72
N GLU A 105 -10.29 5.87 3.72
CA GLU A 105 -11.55 6.15 3.03
C GLU A 105 -12.08 4.92 2.30
N ARG A 106 -11.22 4.19 1.59
CA ARG A 106 -11.61 2.94 0.90
C ARG A 106 -12.10 1.88 1.88
N VAL A 107 -11.42 1.71 3.01
CA VAL A 107 -11.85 0.75 4.05
C VAL A 107 -13.18 1.19 4.65
N SER A 108 -13.37 2.48 4.95
CA SER A 108 -14.64 3.01 5.47
C SER A 108 -15.81 2.66 4.55
N LYS A 109 -15.67 2.92 3.24
CA LYS A 109 -16.72 2.61 2.25
C LYS A 109 -17.09 1.13 2.21
N VAL A 110 -16.08 0.24 2.28
CA VAL A 110 -16.31 -1.22 2.31
C VAL A 110 -16.98 -1.63 3.62
N LEU A 111 -16.57 -1.04 4.75
CA LEU A 111 -17.14 -1.30 6.06
C LEU A 111 -18.60 -0.86 6.13
N ASP A 112 -18.92 0.33 5.62
CA ASP A 112 -20.29 0.88 5.57
C ASP A 112 -21.21 -0.02 4.75
N GLN A 113 -20.72 -0.52 3.60
CA GLN A 113 -21.46 -1.49 2.78
C GLN A 113 -21.69 -2.81 3.52
N TYR A 114 -20.66 -3.31 4.20
CA TYR A 114 -20.77 -4.56 4.97
C TYR A 114 -21.80 -4.42 6.11
N VAL A 115 -21.76 -3.33 6.87
CA VAL A 115 -22.68 -3.06 7.97
C VAL A 115 -24.12 -2.97 7.46
N LYS A 116 -24.36 -2.24 6.37
CA LYS A 116 -25.68 -2.15 5.72
C LYS A 116 -26.21 -3.53 5.32
N ASN A 117 -25.38 -4.34 4.68
CA ASN A 117 -25.77 -5.68 4.24
C ASN A 117 -26.04 -6.64 5.40
N LYS A 118 -25.33 -6.47 6.53
CA LYS A 118 -25.55 -7.27 7.74
C LYS A 118 -26.88 -6.91 8.40
N HIS A 119 -27.16 -5.62 8.58
CA HIS A 119 -28.42 -5.18 9.17
C HIS A 119 -29.64 -5.57 8.34
N GLY A 120 -29.60 -5.43 7.01
CA GLY A 120 -30.71 -5.88 6.15
C GLY A 120 -30.98 -7.39 6.22
N LYS A 121 -29.94 -8.21 6.50
CA LYS A 121 -30.11 -9.65 6.73
C LYS A 121 -30.68 -9.98 8.11
N GLU A 122 -30.32 -9.22 9.14
CA GLU A 122 -30.88 -9.39 10.49
C GLU A 122 -32.35 -8.97 10.54
N GLU A 123 -32.72 -7.90 9.83
CA GLU A 123 -34.13 -7.49 9.67
C GLU A 123 -34.95 -8.58 8.97
N LEU A 124 -34.49 -9.13 7.83
CA LEU A 124 -35.18 -10.24 7.14
C LEU A 124 -35.33 -11.51 8.01
N LYS A 125 -34.41 -11.73 8.96
CA LYS A 125 -34.44 -12.90 9.85
C LYS A 125 -35.42 -12.72 11.02
N ASN A 126 -35.75 -11.49 11.39
CA ASN A 126 -36.74 -11.19 12.44
C ASN A 126 -38.19 -11.19 11.92
N TRP A 127 -38.39 -11.22 10.61
CA TRP A 127 -39.71 -11.25 9.96
C TRP A 127 -40.19 -12.66 9.56
N ASN A 128 -39.30 -13.66 9.63
CA ASN A 128 -39.61 -15.08 9.39
C ASN A 128 -39.59 -15.85 10.71
#